data_AF-A0A427YFH3-F1
#
_entry.id   AF-A0A427YFH3-F1
#
_cell.length_a   1.000
_cell.length_b   1.000
_cell.length_c   1.000
_cell.angle_alpha   90.00
_cell.angle_beta   90.00
_cell.angle_gamma   90.00
#
_symmetry.space_group_name_H-M   'P 1'
#
loop_
_entity.id
_entity.type
_entity.pdbx_description
1 polymer ?
#
loop_
_entity_poly.entity_id
_entity_poly.type
_entity_poly.pdbx_seq_one_letter_code
_entity_poly.pdbx_strand_id
1 'polypeptide(L)'
;MLYGGMKALRIYTSTMVLGKPGELWDSSRHQVHLYLPTLGVMVPMTVGDMIFFNASELPHLVIKLDEADKHKRTIVTTFTCAQMADVLEHPPAFCLLWIRP
;
A
#
# COMPACT_ATOMS: atom_id res chain seq x y z
N MET A 1 26.83 8.15 -30.54
CA MET A 1 26.26 7.00 -29.79
C MET A 1 25.65 7.54 -28.51
N LEU A 2 24.31 7.58 -28.42
CA LEU A 2 23.58 8.05 -27.24
C LEU A 2 22.64 6.93 -26.79
N TYR A 3 23.09 6.13 -25.82
CA TYR A 3 22.22 5.29 -24.98
C TYR A 3 22.87 5.19 -23.60
N GLY A 4 22.74 6.27 -22.81
CA GLY A 4 22.98 6.23 -21.37
C GLY A 4 21.67 5.81 -20.70
N GLY A 5 21.63 4.58 -20.17
CA GLY A 5 20.42 3.94 -19.69
C GLY A 5 19.70 4.74 -18.61
N MET A 6 18.44 5.11 -18.88
CA MET A 6 17.52 5.52 -17.83
C MET A 6 17.26 4.32 -16.93
N LYS A 7 17.86 4.29 -15.73
CA LYS A 7 17.41 3.39 -14.67
C LYS A 7 15.94 3.69 -14.39
N ALA A 8 15.06 2.73 -14.62
CA ALA A 8 13.64 2.87 -14.31
C ALA A 8 13.47 3.19 -12.82
N LEU A 9 12.83 4.34 -12.53
CA LEU A 9 12.50 4.75 -11.18
C LEU A 9 11.38 3.83 -10.67
N ARG A 10 11.74 2.82 -9.86
CA ARG A 10 10.76 1.97 -9.18
C ARG A 10 10.20 2.72 -7.98
N ILE A 11 8.97 3.19 -8.11
CA ILE A 11 8.21 3.85 -7.06
C ILE A 11 7.31 2.78 -6.46
N TYR A 12 7.60 2.37 -5.24
CA TYR A 12 6.73 1.49 -4.50
C TYR A 12 5.71 2.31 -3.72
N THR A 13 4.52 1.76 -3.62
CA THR A 13 3.48 2.22 -2.69
C THR A 13 3.27 1.16 -1.64
N SER A 14 3.17 1.60 -0.39
CA SER A 14 2.56 0.79 0.65
C SER A 14 1.29 1.47 1.14
N THR A 15 0.24 0.68 1.32
CA THR A 15 -1.02 1.12 1.90
C THR A 15 -1.34 0.24 3.10
N MET A 16 -1.52 0.86 4.25
CA MET A 16 -1.87 0.19 5.50
C MET A 16 -3.20 0.73 6.03
N VAL A 17 -4.06 -0.17 6.48
CA VAL A 17 -5.32 0.19 7.14
C VAL A 17 -5.17 0.06 8.64
N LEU A 18 -5.25 1.19 9.32
CA LEU A 18 -5.26 1.30 10.77
C LEU A 18 -6.67 1.55 11.27
N GLY A 19 -6.96 1.08 12.47
CA GLY A 19 -8.27 1.23 13.07
C GLY A 19 -8.30 0.84 14.53
N LYS A 20 -9.37 1.27 15.22
CA LYS A 20 -9.65 0.81 16.57
C LYS A 20 -10.20 -0.63 16.54
N PRO A 21 -9.69 -1.52 17.40
CA PRO A 21 -10.29 -2.83 17.62
C PRO A 21 -11.76 -2.71 18.02
N GLY A 22 -12.64 -3.53 17.43
CA GLY A 22 -14.06 -3.59 17.79
C GLY A 22 -14.98 -2.54 17.13
N GLU A 23 -14.44 -1.47 16.56
CA GLU A 23 -15.25 -0.51 15.78
C GLU A 23 -15.35 -0.98 14.33
N LEU A 24 -16.46 -1.63 13.96
CA LEU A 24 -16.74 -1.99 12.56
C LEU A 24 -17.19 -0.75 11.76
N TRP A 25 -16.89 -0.75 10.45
CA TRP A 25 -17.37 0.28 9.52
C TRP A 25 -18.23 -0.37 8.43
N ASP A 26 -18.99 0.46 7.72
CA ASP A 26 -19.84 -0.04 6.63
C ASP A 26 -19.00 -0.33 5.38
N SER A 27 -18.76 -1.62 5.10
CA SER A 27 -18.06 -2.06 3.90
C SER A 27 -18.96 -2.22 2.67
N SER A 28 -20.29 -1.97 2.78
CA SER A 28 -21.24 -2.16 1.68
C SER A 28 -20.92 -1.31 0.43
N ARG A 29 -20.23 -0.19 0.64
CA ARG A 29 -19.77 0.74 -0.42
C ARG A 29 -18.30 0.58 -0.78
N HIS A 30 -17.67 -0.51 -0.35
CA HIS A 30 -16.26 -0.81 -0.60
C HIS A 30 -15.29 0.26 -0.07
N GLN A 31 -15.70 0.99 0.96
CA GLN A 31 -14.86 1.99 1.59
C GLN A 31 -13.54 1.36 2.04
N VAL A 32 -12.44 2.09 1.91
CA VAL A 32 -11.08 1.64 2.28
C VAL A 32 -10.47 0.62 1.32
N HIS A 33 -11.25 0.02 0.41
CA HIS A 33 -10.72 -0.95 -0.54
C HIS A 33 -9.81 -0.29 -1.57
N LEU A 34 -8.79 -1.04 -1.99
CA LEU A 34 -7.84 -0.63 -3.02
C LEU A 34 -8.41 -1.01 -4.38
N TYR A 35 -8.66 -0.02 -5.23
CA TYR A 35 -9.09 -0.23 -6.60
C TYR A 35 -7.91 -0.10 -7.56
N LEU A 36 -7.72 -1.12 -8.37
CA LEU A 36 -6.68 -1.24 -9.40
C LEU A 36 -7.35 -1.18 -10.79
N PRO A 37 -7.61 0.03 -11.33
CA PRO A 37 -8.38 0.22 -12.56
C PRO A 37 -7.83 -0.56 -13.77
N THR A 38 -6.52 -0.64 -13.92
CA THR A 38 -5.88 -1.36 -15.04
C THR A 38 -6.22 -2.85 -15.05
N LEU A 39 -6.48 -3.43 -13.87
CA LEU A 39 -6.84 -4.84 -13.72
C LEU A 39 -8.36 -5.04 -13.61
N GLY A 40 -9.14 -3.97 -13.43
CA GLY A 40 -10.56 -4.07 -13.09
C GLY A 40 -10.81 -4.78 -11.75
N VAL A 41 -9.80 -4.79 -10.86
CA VAL A 41 -9.83 -5.52 -9.59
C VAL A 41 -10.01 -4.56 -8.43
N MET A 42 -10.79 -4.99 -7.46
CA MET A 42 -10.91 -4.36 -6.15
C MET A 42 -10.37 -5.32 -5.09
N VAL A 43 -9.38 -4.85 -4.34
CA VAL A 43 -8.76 -5.62 -3.26
C VAL A 43 -9.40 -5.19 -1.94
N PRO A 44 -10.12 -6.08 -1.25
CA PRO A 44 -10.66 -5.80 0.07
C PRO A 44 -9.51 -5.50 1.04
N MET A 45 -9.67 -4.43 1.82
CA MET A 45 -8.71 -4.00 2.83
C MET A 45 -9.40 -3.94 4.18
N THR A 46 -8.92 -4.73 5.13
CA THR A 46 -9.38 -4.82 6.52
C THR A 46 -8.35 -4.21 7.48
N VAL A 47 -8.72 -3.99 8.75
CA VAL A 47 -7.75 -3.45 9.73
C VAL A 47 -6.60 -4.40 9.93
N GLY A 48 -5.38 -3.87 9.87
CA GLY A 48 -4.15 -4.63 9.96
C GLY A 48 -3.63 -5.06 8.59
N ASP A 49 -4.42 -4.96 7.53
CA ASP A 49 -3.94 -5.25 6.18
C ASP A 49 -2.93 -4.20 5.73
N MET A 50 -1.88 -4.71 5.11
CA MET A 50 -0.83 -3.93 4.47
C MET A 50 -0.57 -4.52 3.09
N ILE A 51 -0.67 -3.67 2.06
CA ILE A 51 -0.33 -4.04 0.68
C ILE A 51 0.87 -3.23 0.23
N PHE A 52 1.78 -3.89 -0.48
CA PHE A 52 2.95 -3.30 -1.11
C PHE A 52 2.96 -3.63 -2.60
N PHE A 53 3.13 -2.62 -3.45
CA PHE A 53 3.12 -2.81 -4.90
C PHE A 53 3.90 -1.72 -5.63
N ASN A 54 4.31 -1.99 -6.87
CA ASN A 54 5.00 -1.04 -7.73
C ASN A 54 3.99 -0.07 -8.34
N ALA A 55 3.92 1.15 -7.81
CA ALA A 55 2.98 2.16 -8.27
C ALA A 55 3.35 2.79 -9.62
N SER A 56 4.63 2.70 -10.03
CA SER A 56 5.04 3.10 -11.38
C SER A 56 4.30 2.30 -12.47
N GLU A 57 3.85 1.09 -12.15
CA GLU A 57 3.26 0.15 -13.11
C GLU A 57 1.75 -0.01 -12.93
N LEU A 58 1.22 0.35 -11.75
CA LEU A 58 -0.17 0.10 -11.38
C LEU A 58 -0.83 1.39 -10.85
N PRO A 59 -1.54 2.13 -11.72
CA PRO A 59 -2.50 3.13 -11.28
C PRO A 59 -3.45 2.53 -10.26
N HIS A 60 -3.69 3.25 -9.17
CA HIS A 60 -4.46 2.75 -8.04
C HIS A 60 -5.15 3.91 -7.32
N LEU A 61 -6.23 3.59 -6.61
CA LEU A 61 -6.90 4.53 -5.73
C LEU A 61 -7.50 3.79 -4.54
N VAL A 62 -7.57 4.48 -3.42
CA VAL A 62 -8.25 3.97 -2.22
C VAL A 62 -9.60 4.65 -2.10
N ILE A 63 -10.66 3.87 -1.94
CA ILE A 63 -12.02 4.40 -1.83
C ILE A 63 -12.15 5.15 -0.50
N LYS A 64 -12.58 6.41 -0.58
CA LYS A 64 -12.70 7.32 0.56
C LYS A 64 -13.69 6.74 1.59
N LEU A 65 -13.37 6.94 2.87
CA LEU A 65 -14.32 6.76 3.96
C LEU A 65 -15.40 7.83 3.94
N ASP A 66 -16.64 7.40 4.17
CA ASP A 66 -17.78 8.25 4.47
C ASP A 66 -17.50 9.04 5.76
N GLU A 67 -18.05 10.24 5.84
CA GLU A 67 -17.79 11.17 6.95
C GLU A 67 -18.13 10.56 8.31
N ALA A 68 -19.18 9.71 8.36
CA ALA A 68 -19.59 9.00 9.57
C ALA A 68 -18.56 7.99 10.08
N ASP A 69 -17.70 7.46 9.20
CA ASP A 69 -16.74 6.39 9.52
C ASP A 69 -15.28 6.87 9.59
N LYS A 70 -15.01 8.14 9.24
CA LYS A 70 -13.66 8.72 9.25
C LYS A 70 -12.89 8.59 10.56
N HIS A 71 -13.59 8.60 11.70
CA HIS A 71 -12.95 8.50 13.02
C HIS A 71 -12.64 7.05 13.42
N LYS A 72 -13.19 6.07 12.69
CA LYS A 72 -13.02 4.64 12.98
C LYS A 72 -11.72 4.10 12.39
N ARG A 73 -11.22 4.72 11.32
CA ARG A 73 -10.10 4.22 10.50
C ARG A 73 -9.19 5.31 9.98
N THR A 74 -7.91 4.96 9.85
CA THR A 74 -6.88 5.77 9.21
C THR A 74 -6.23 4.93 8.13
N ILE A 75 -6.19 5.46 6.91
CA ILE A 75 -5.47 4.84 5.80
C ILE A 75 -4.15 5.58 5.66
N VAL A 76 -3.05 4.85 5.81
CA VAL A 76 -1.71 5.40 5.60
C VAL A 76 -1.21 4.89 4.27
N THR A 77 -1.00 5.79 3.33
CA THR A 77 -0.37 5.47 2.05
C THR A 77 0.98 6.16 1.98
N THR A 78 2.04 5.40 1.77
CA THR A 78 3.41 5.92 1.62
C THR A 78 3.93 5.57 0.24
N PHE A 79 4.70 6.48 -0.35
CA PHE A 79 5.28 6.34 -1.69
C PHE A 79 6.79 6.54 -1.59
N THR A 80 7.57 5.71 -2.27
CA THR A 80 9.02 5.87 -2.33
C THR A 80 9.42 6.73 -3.54
N CYS A 81 9.85 7.95 -3.30
CA CYS A 81 10.48 8.76 -4.34
C CYS A 81 11.98 8.38 -4.44
N ALA A 82 12.31 7.47 -5.37
CA ALA A 82 13.66 7.08 -5.80
C ALA A 82 14.45 5.99 -5.02
N GLN A 83 15.38 5.39 -5.77
CA GLN A 83 16.08 4.08 -5.63
C GLN A 83 16.17 3.46 -4.22
N MET A 84 15.35 2.44 -3.93
CA MET A 84 15.54 1.51 -2.80
C MET A 84 16.63 0.45 -3.08
N ALA A 85 17.77 0.83 -3.65
CA ALA A 85 18.80 -0.15 -4.01
C ALA A 85 19.48 -0.77 -2.79
N ASP A 86 19.63 -0.02 -1.69
CA ASP A 86 20.55 -0.44 -0.62
C ASP A 86 19.85 -0.99 0.64
N VAL A 87 18.52 -0.87 0.77
CA VAL A 87 17.80 -1.23 2.01
C VAL A 87 17.40 -2.72 2.06
N LEU A 88 17.37 -3.41 0.91
CA LEU A 88 17.05 -4.85 0.86
C LEU A 88 18.28 -5.76 0.89
N GLU A 89 19.49 -5.23 0.72
CA GLU A 89 20.72 -6.03 0.94
C GLU A 89 20.99 -6.27 2.43
N HIS A 90 20.48 -5.40 3.30
CA HIS A 90 20.56 -5.51 4.76
C HIS A 90 19.22 -5.15 5.41
N PRO A 91 18.24 -6.07 5.43
CA PRO A 91 16.96 -5.80 6.06
C PRO A 91 17.16 -5.46 7.55
N PRO A 92 16.50 -4.42 8.08
CA PRO A 92 16.57 -4.09 9.50
C PRO A 92 16.06 -5.27 10.34
N ALA A 93 16.68 -5.50 11.50
CA ALA A 93 16.53 -6.73 12.30
C ALA A 93 15.07 -7.11 12.64
N PHE A 94 14.14 -6.16 12.66
CA PHE A 94 12.72 -6.45 12.87
C PHE A 94 12.06 -7.23 11.71
N CYS A 95 12.61 -7.19 10.50
CA CYS A 95 12.16 -7.98 9.35
C CYS A 95 12.62 -9.44 9.42
N LEU A 96 13.70 -9.74 10.15
CA LEU A 96 14.27 -11.09 10.29
C LEU A 96 13.47 -11.98 11.26
N LEU A 97 12.61 -11.40 12.10
CA LEU A 97 11.72 -12.12 13.02
C LEU A 97 10.62 -12.94 12.32
N TRP A 98 10.42 -12.74 11.01
CA TRP A 98 9.35 -13.36 10.22
C TRP A 98 9.85 -14.40 9.20
N ILE A 99 11.17 -14.56 9.00
CA ILE A 99 11.78 -15.49 8.05
C ILE A 99 12.26 -16.77 8.78
N ARG A 100 11.33 -17.39 9.50
CA ARG A 100 11.52 -18.50 10.48
C ARG A 100 12.12 -19.80 9.89
N PRO A 101 12.60 -20.75 10.74
CA PRO A 101 11.76 -21.64 11.57
C PRO A 101 11.76 -21.31 13.07
#